data_AF-A0A1W6V9K8-F1
#
_entry.id   AF-A0A1W6V9K8-F1
#
_cell.length_a   1.000
_cell.length_b   1.000
_cell.length_c   1.000
_cell.angle_alpha   90.00
_cell.angle_beta   90.00
_cell.angle_gamma   90.00
#
_symmetry.space_group_name_H-M   'P 1'
#
loop_
_entity.id
_entity.type
_entity.pdbx_description
1 polymer ?
#
loop_
_entity_poly.entity_id
_entity_poly.type
_entity_poly.pdbx_seq_one_letter_code
_entity_poly.pdbx_strand_id
1 'polypeptide(L)'
;MTDKPSKTQTSFLRRLLVAFIIDKGNNSVPLIMEATGMPRRTAQDTIKALNELEIKVEQFERGKYRINSWGAVNRNWIKNNFTHVCSVLSYPQYETREVSDMSYEQVVHDQALYCATQSLELAEQLSVLSRAPESEDRTRKAKQLIKKLNSNESRIAALRHMYHTVGRDDLEQLMFELSDLTMEEHSTALSDPDGWKEALQIAGQTHDGESYFAPTKAITQWRVKFIEAIQSK
;
A
#
# COMPACT_ATOMS: atom_id res chain seq x y z
N MET A 1 -1.43 -47.58 -1.04
CA MET A 1 -2.16 -47.81 -2.31
C MET A 1 -2.50 -46.45 -2.88
N THR A 2 -1.77 -45.97 -3.88
CA THR A 2 -2.10 -44.69 -4.55
C THR A 2 -3.08 -44.98 -5.65
N ASP A 3 -4.37 -44.97 -5.32
CA ASP A 3 -5.42 -45.04 -6.33
C ASP A 3 -5.25 -43.90 -7.31
N LYS A 4 -5.24 -44.25 -8.60
CA LYS A 4 -5.16 -43.28 -9.69
C LYS A 4 -6.32 -42.30 -9.54
N PRO A 5 -6.06 -40.98 -9.54
CA PRO A 5 -7.11 -40.00 -9.30
C PRO A 5 -8.19 -40.09 -10.38
N SER A 6 -9.45 -39.98 -9.96
CA SER A 6 -10.58 -40.11 -10.88
C SER A 6 -10.61 -38.95 -11.90
N LYS A 7 -11.26 -39.18 -13.05
CA LYS A 7 -11.47 -38.11 -14.06
C LYS A 7 -12.23 -36.91 -13.46
N THR A 8 -13.20 -37.18 -12.60
CA THR A 8 -13.96 -36.15 -11.89
C THR A 8 -13.07 -35.34 -10.96
N GLN A 9 -12.25 -36.00 -10.15
CA GLN A 9 -11.33 -35.34 -9.23
C GLN A 9 -10.31 -34.48 -9.97
N THR A 10 -9.66 -35.04 -11.00
CA THR A 10 -8.67 -34.29 -11.80
C THR A 10 -9.31 -33.12 -12.55
N SER A 11 -10.55 -33.23 -13.03
CA SER A 11 -11.30 -32.12 -13.63
C SER A 11 -11.60 -31.00 -12.63
N PHE A 12 -12.07 -31.37 -11.44
CA PHE A 12 -12.34 -30.41 -10.37
C PHE A 12 -11.07 -29.66 -9.93
N LEU A 13 -10.01 -30.41 -9.61
CA LEU A 13 -8.74 -29.84 -9.18
C LEU A 13 -8.09 -28.94 -10.25
N ARG A 14 -8.19 -29.31 -11.53
CA ARG A 14 -7.68 -28.48 -12.63
C ARG A 14 -8.39 -27.14 -12.72
N ARG A 15 -9.71 -27.12 -12.54
CA ARG A 15 -10.50 -25.88 -12.52
C ARG A 15 -10.15 -25.00 -11.33
N LEU A 16 -10.02 -25.57 -10.13
CA LEU A 16 -9.54 -24.86 -8.95
C LEU A 16 -8.17 -24.22 -9.18
N LEU A 17 -7.24 -25.00 -9.73
CA LEU A 17 -5.89 -24.53 -9.99
C LEU A 17 -5.87 -23.41 -11.04
N VAL A 18 -6.60 -23.55 -12.14
CA VAL A 18 -6.67 -22.51 -13.18
C VAL A 18 -7.31 -21.23 -12.64
N ALA A 19 -8.39 -21.34 -11.86
CA ALA A 19 -8.98 -20.18 -11.19
C ALA A 19 -7.96 -19.48 -10.28
N PHE A 20 -7.21 -20.25 -9.48
CA PHE A 20 -6.17 -19.72 -8.61
C PHE A 20 -5.03 -19.02 -9.37
N ILE A 21 -4.58 -19.61 -10.48
CA ILE A 21 -3.54 -19.05 -11.35
C ILE A 21 -3.99 -17.71 -11.95
N ILE A 22 -5.24 -17.61 -12.43
CA ILE A 22 -5.82 -16.37 -12.95
C ILE A 22 -5.90 -15.30 -11.86
N ASP A 23 -6.38 -15.69 -10.67
CA ASP A 23 -6.54 -14.82 -9.51
C ASP A 23 -5.19 -14.29 -8.98
N LYS A 24 -4.10 -15.05 -9.18
CA LYS A 24 -2.72 -14.66 -8.87
C LYS A 24 -2.03 -13.81 -9.97
N GLY A 25 -2.74 -13.48 -11.05
CA GLY A 25 -2.24 -12.58 -12.10
C GLY A 25 -1.67 -13.27 -13.34
N ASN A 26 -1.51 -14.60 -13.35
CA ASN A 26 -1.16 -15.39 -14.54
C ASN A 26 -2.41 -15.60 -15.41
N ASN A 27 -2.93 -14.49 -15.92
CA ASN A 27 -4.32 -14.36 -16.29
C ASN A 27 -4.58 -14.47 -17.80
N SER A 28 -3.67 -15.06 -18.56
CA SER A 28 -3.84 -15.28 -19.99
C SER A 28 -3.58 -16.75 -20.33
N VAL A 29 -4.15 -17.23 -21.45
CA VAL A 29 -3.94 -18.61 -21.88
C VAL A 29 -2.45 -18.98 -22.00
N PRO A 30 -1.57 -18.14 -22.60
CA PRO A 30 -0.13 -18.43 -22.62
C PRO A 30 0.49 -18.58 -21.23
N LEU A 31 0.16 -17.70 -20.28
CA LEU A 31 0.69 -17.77 -18.91
C LEU A 31 0.21 -19.01 -18.15
N ILE A 32 -1.04 -19.43 -18.36
CA ILE A 32 -1.56 -20.68 -17.77
C ILE A 32 -0.85 -21.89 -18.36
N MET A 33 -0.62 -21.90 -19.68
CA MET A 33 0.13 -22.98 -20.33
C MET A 33 1.57 -23.06 -19.81
N GLU A 34 2.23 -21.92 -19.63
CA GLU A 34 3.58 -21.85 -19.04
C GLU A 34 3.58 -22.37 -17.60
N ALA A 35 2.60 -21.95 -16.78
CA ALA A 35 2.52 -22.32 -15.38
C ALA A 35 2.19 -23.81 -15.15
N THR A 36 1.45 -24.46 -16.05
CA THR A 36 0.98 -25.85 -15.83
C THR A 36 1.45 -26.87 -16.86
N GLY A 37 2.08 -26.42 -17.95
CA GLY A 37 2.43 -27.28 -19.10
C GLY A 37 1.22 -27.84 -19.87
N MET A 38 0.00 -27.35 -19.64
CA MET A 38 -1.18 -27.93 -20.29
C MET A 38 -1.34 -27.41 -21.73
N PRO A 39 -1.95 -28.19 -22.66
CA PRO A 39 -2.24 -27.71 -24.01
C PRO A 39 -3.19 -26.51 -24.01
N ARG A 40 -3.05 -25.63 -25.03
CA ARG A 40 -3.88 -24.43 -25.20
C ARG A 40 -5.38 -24.70 -25.11
N ARG A 41 -5.84 -25.78 -25.78
CA ARG A 41 -7.26 -26.17 -25.79
C ARG A 41 -7.75 -26.52 -24.38
N THR A 42 -6.95 -27.27 -23.62
CA THR A 42 -7.25 -27.65 -22.23
C THR A 42 -7.36 -26.43 -21.33
N ALA A 43 -6.45 -25.45 -21.46
CA ALA A 43 -6.53 -24.22 -20.70
C ALA A 43 -7.82 -23.46 -21.01
N GLN A 44 -8.15 -23.28 -22.30
CA GLN A 44 -9.37 -22.61 -22.72
C GLN A 44 -10.65 -23.31 -22.25
N ASP A 45 -10.71 -24.64 -22.34
CA ASP A 45 -11.86 -25.41 -21.87
C ASP A 45 -12.00 -25.34 -20.35
N THR A 46 -10.88 -25.37 -19.63
CA THR A 46 -10.89 -25.24 -18.16
C THR A 46 -11.43 -23.87 -17.74
N ILE A 47 -11.02 -22.78 -18.40
CA ILE A 47 -11.51 -21.42 -18.13
C ILE A 47 -13.02 -21.33 -18.38
N LYS A 48 -13.50 -21.86 -19.51
CA LYS A 48 -14.94 -21.85 -19.83
C LYS A 48 -15.77 -22.62 -18.81
N ALA A 49 -15.23 -23.71 -18.28
CA ALA A 49 -15.89 -24.58 -17.31
C ALA A 49 -15.80 -24.07 -15.85
N LEU A 50 -15.21 -22.88 -15.59
CA LEU A 50 -15.16 -22.31 -14.24
C LEU A 50 -16.55 -21.94 -13.70
N ASN A 51 -17.43 -21.44 -14.58
CA ASN A 51 -18.80 -21.08 -14.20
C ASN A 51 -19.61 -22.29 -13.69
N GLU A 52 -19.28 -23.52 -14.11
CA GLU A 52 -19.91 -24.74 -13.60
C GLU A 52 -19.60 -25.02 -12.12
N LEU A 53 -18.58 -24.36 -11.56
CA LEU A 53 -18.23 -24.41 -10.13
C LEU A 53 -18.71 -23.16 -9.38
N GLU A 54 -19.61 -22.37 -9.95
CA GLU A 54 -20.03 -21.05 -9.43
C GLU A 54 -18.88 -20.03 -9.33
N ILE A 55 -17.72 -20.31 -9.96
CA ILE A 55 -16.61 -19.35 -10.03
C ILE A 55 -16.88 -18.41 -11.21
N LYS A 56 -17.15 -17.14 -10.91
CA LYS A 56 -17.42 -16.10 -11.90
C LYS A 56 -16.11 -15.60 -12.49
N VAL A 57 -15.88 -15.89 -13.76
CA VAL A 57 -14.71 -15.41 -14.53
C VAL A 57 -15.15 -14.45 -15.62
N GLU A 58 -14.43 -13.34 -15.77
CA GLU A 58 -14.64 -12.33 -16.80
C GLU A 58 -13.40 -12.20 -17.69
N GLN A 59 -13.60 -11.92 -18.97
CA GLN A 59 -12.53 -11.46 -19.86
C GLN A 59 -12.56 -9.92 -19.94
N PHE A 60 -11.72 -9.27 -19.13
CA PHE A 60 -11.71 -7.80 -19.02
C PHE A 60 -10.88 -7.10 -20.12
N GLU A 61 -9.95 -7.84 -20.74
CA GLU A 61 -9.13 -7.39 -21.86
C GLU A 61 -8.99 -8.54 -22.86
N ARG A 62 -8.63 -8.22 -24.11
CA ARG A 62 -8.43 -9.22 -25.16
C ARG A 62 -7.40 -10.27 -24.72
N GLY A 63 -7.87 -11.47 -24.40
CA GLY A 63 -7.04 -12.60 -23.98
C GLY A 63 -6.62 -12.63 -22.50
N LYS A 64 -7.08 -11.68 -21.66
CA LYS A 64 -6.84 -11.68 -20.21
C LYS A 64 -8.12 -11.88 -19.41
N TYR A 65 -8.03 -12.61 -18.31
CA TYR A 65 -9.15 -13.01 -17.47
C TYR A 65 -9.04 -12.47 -16.05
N ARG A 66 -10.15 -12.30 -15.35
CA ARG A 66 -10.19 -11.98 -13.92
C ARG A 66 -11.23 -12.84 -13.23
N ILE A 67 -10.91 -13.32 -12.03
CA ILE A 67 -11.91 -13.96 -11.16
C ILE A 67 -12.66 -12.85 -10.42
N ASN A 68 -13.96 -12.73 -10.69
CA ASN A 68 -14.82 -11.74 -10.04
C ASN A 68 -15.40 -12.26 -8.72
N SER A 69 -15.59 -13.58 -8.62
CA SER A 69 -16.08 -14.24 -7.41
C SER A 69 -15.73 -15.72 -7.44
N TRP A 70 -15.38 -16.28 -6.28
CA TRP A 70 -15.16 -17.71 -6.10
C TRP A 70 -16.45 -18.50 -5.83
N GLY A 71 -17.59 -17.82 -5.67
CA GLY A 71 -18.90 -18.44 -5.47
C GLY A 71 -18.91 -19.46 -4.32
N ALA A 72 -19.31 -20.69 -4.62
CA ALA A 72 -19.39 -21.78 -3.64
C ALA A 72 -18.03 -22.40 -3.28
N VAL A 73 -16.94 -21.97 -3.91
CA VAL A 73 -15.60 -22.55 -3.73
C VAL A 73 -14.77 -21.74 -2.75
N ASN A 74 -14.11 -22.42 -1.80
CA ASN A 74 -13.17 -21.78 -0.89
C ASN A 74 -11.79 -21.55 -1.54
N ARG A 75 -11.49 -20.30 -1.91
CA ARG A 75 -10.18 -19.88 -2.43
C ARG A 75 -9.00 -20.28 -1.54
N ASN A 76 -9.13 -20.16 -0.23
CA ASN A 76 -8.02 -20.43 0.69
C ASN A 76 -7.65 -21.92 0.72
N TRP A 77 -8.59 -22.80 0.38
CA TRP A 77 -8.30 -24.23 0.30
C TRP A 77 -7.25 -24.53 -0.77
N ILE A 78 -7.39 -23.99 -2.00
CA ILE A 78 -6.41 -24.24 -3.07
C ILE A 78 -5.05 -23.59 -2.75
N LYS A 79 -5.04 -22.41 -2.10
CA LYS A 79 -3.81 -21.79 -1.61
C LYS A 79 -3.04 -22.74 -0.68
N ASN A 80 -3.73 -23.34 0.29
CA ASN A 80 -3.11 -24.20 1.29
C ASN A 80 -2.79 -25.62 0.77
N ASN A 81 -3.40 -26.04 -0.34
CA ASN A 81 -3.25 -27.38 -0.92
C ASN A 81 -2.57 -27.36 -2.30
N PHE A 82 -1.93 -26.25 -2.68
CA PHE A 82 -1.36 -26.05 -4.02
C PHE A 82 -0.42 -27.18 -4.44
N THR A 83 0.55 -27.51 -3.58
CA THR A 83 1.54 -28.57 -3.82
C THR A 83 0.87 -29.94 -4.01
N HIS A 84 -0.16 -30.24 -3.21
CA HIS A 84 -0.93 -31.46 -3.33
C HIS A 84 -1.68 -31.51 -4.67
N VAL A 85 -2.34 -30.42 -5.07
CA VAL A 85 -3.08 -30.35 -6.32
C VAL A 85 -2.17 -30.51 -7.54
N CYS A 86 -1.02 -29.83 -7.57
CA CYS A 86 -0.05 -29.99 -8.65
C CYS A 86 0.48 -31.42 -8.73
N SER A 87 0.73 -32.06 -7.58
CA SER A 87 1.14 -33.47 -7.51
C SER A 87 0.09 -34.42 -8.09
N VAL A 88 -1.19 -34.25 -7.72
CA VAL A 88 -2.29 -35.08 -8.25
C VAL A 88 -2.49 -34.90 -9.76
N LEU A 89 -2.28 -33.69 -10.27
CA LEU A 89 -2.42 -33.37 -11.69
C LEU A 89 -1.18 -33.66 -12.53
N SER A 90 -0.06 -34.04 -11.90
CA SER A 90 1.26 -34.16 -12.53
C SER A 90 1.67 -32.87 -13.26
N TYR A 91 1.37 -31.71 -12.68
CA TYR A 91 1.75 -30.40 -13.20
C TYR A 91 3.01 -29.88 -12.50
N PRO A 92 3.83 -29.06 -13.18
CA PRO A 92 5.01 -28.48 -12.57
C PRO A 92 4.61 -27.66 -11.35
N GLN A 93 5.38 -27.82 -10.28
CA GLN A 93 5.29 -26.95 -9.10
C GLN A 93 5.98 -25.65 -9.49
N TYR A 94 5.26 -24.76 -10.16
CA TYR A 94 5.73 -23.41 -10.38
C TYR A 94 5.84 -22.74 -9.01
N GLU A 95 7.03 -22.23 -8.66
CA GLU A 95 7.11 -21.18 -7.64
C GLU A 95 6.32 -20.02 -8.20
N THR A 96 5.05 -19.87 -7.79
CA THR A 96 4.40 -18.58 -7.92
C THR A 96 5.31 -17.62 -7.18
N ARG A 97 6.14 -16.88 -7.92
CA ARG A 97 6.61 -15.59 -7.46
C ARG A 97 5.34 -14.91 -7.01
N GLU A 98 5.16 -14.81 -5.71
CA GLU A 98 4.27 -13.82 -5.16
C GLU A 98 4.87 -12.51 -5.69
N VAL A 99 4.43 -12.09 -6.88
CA VAL A 99 4.24 -10.66 -7.11
C VAL A 99 3.30 -10.35 -5.97
N SER A 100 3.87 -9.82 -4.87
CA SER A 100 3.12 -9.52 -3.68
C SER A 100 1.99 -8.65 -4.19
N ASP A 101 0.80 -9.22 -4.23
CA ASP A 101 -0.41 -8.45 -4.17
C ASP A 101 -0.23 -7.75 -2.83
N MET A 102 0.40 -6.56 -2.85
CA MET A 102 0.61 -5.76 -1.65
C MET A 102 -0.79 -5.68 -1.08
N SER A 103 -1.01 -6.37 0.04
CA SER A 103 -2.29 -6.33 0.71
C SER A 103 -2.67 -4.86 0.82
N TYR A 104 -3.95 -4.51 0.61
CA TYR A 104 -4.41 -3.13 0.79
C TYR A 104 -3.82 -2.51 2.08
N GLU A 105 -3.72 -3.33 3.12
CA GLU A 105 -3.02 -3.01 4.36
C GLU A 105 -1.53 -2.63 4.20
N GLN A 106 -0.74 -3.41 3.46
CA GLN A 106 0.67 -3.10 3.18
C GLN A 106 0.81 -1.80 2.38
N VAL A 107 -0.06 -1.55 1.40
CA VAL A 107 -0.10 -0.28 0.67
C VAL A 107 -0.32 0.89 1.64
N VAL A 108 -1.26 0.75 2.57
CA VAL A 108 -1.58 1.79 3.56
C VAL A 108 -0.39 2.00 4.52
N HIS A 109 0.28 0.93 4.97
CA HIS A 109 1.49 1.04 5.80
C HIS A 109 2.65 1.74 5.07
N ASP A 110 2.91 1.37 3.82
CA ASP A 110 3.96 1.99 3.01
C ASP A 110 3.66 3.46 2.75
N GLN A 111 2.38 3.81 2.56
CA GLN A 111 1.95 5.21 2.45
C GLN A 111 2.17 6.00 3.73
N ALA A 112 1.95 5.41 4.92
CA ALA A 112 2.24 6.07 6.19
C ALA A 112 3.74 6.33 6.38
N LEU A 113 4.59 5.34 6.10
CA LEU A 113 6.05 5.49 6.15
C LEU A 113 6.56 6.52 5.14
N TYR A 114 5.96 6.56 3.95
CA TYR A 114 6.24 7.58 2.94
C TYR A 114 5.87 8.98 3.45
N CYS A 115 4.68 9.15 4.03
CA CYS A 115 4.25 10.45 4.55
C CYS A 115 5.20 10.96 5.64
N ALA A 116 5.67 10.09 6.55
CA ALA A 116 6.65 10.48 7.56
C ALA A 116 7.99 10.91 6.97
N THR A 117 8.47 10.19 5.95
CA THR A 117 9.71 10.55 5.23
C THR A 117 9.56 11.89 4.52
N GLN A 118 8.43 12.10 3.84
CA GLN A 118 8.12 13.33 3.14
C GLN A 118 8.00 14.52 4.10
N SER A 119 7.37 14.35 5.26
CA SER A 119 7.30 15.42 6.26
C SER A 119 8.68 15.82 6.76
N LEU A 120 9.57 14.84 7.03
CA LEU A 120 10.94 15.13 7.43
C LEU A 120 11.71 15.88 6.34
N GLU A 121 11.64 15.42 5.09
CA GLU A 121 12.34 16.07 3.98
C GLU A 121 11.88 17.53 3.79
N LEU A 122 10.57 17.77 3.86
CA LEU A 122 10.00 19.11 3.76
C LEU A 122 10.42 19.99 4.94
N ALA A 123 10.44 19.45 6.16
CA ALA A 123 10.93 20.12 7.35
C ALA A 123 12.42 20.49 7.23
N GLU A 124 13.27 19.58 6.74
CA GLU A 124 14.70 19.86 6.53
C GLU A 124 14.90 20.99 5.51
N GLN A 125 14.15 20.98 4.41
CA GLN A 125 14.21 22.05 3.41
C GLN A 125 13.73 23.41 3.98
N LEU A 126 12.66 23.41 4.77
CA LEU A 126 12.18 24.62 5.46
C LEU A 126 13.19 25.13 6.50
N SER A 127 13.87 24.24 7.20
CA SER A 127 14.94 24.54 8.16
C SER A 127 16.16 25.16 7.48
N VAL A 128 16.48 24.79 6.25
CA VAL A 128 17.50 25.50 5.47
C VAL A 128 17.06 26.92 5.13
N LEU A 129 15.80 27.09 4.69
CA LEU A 129 15.25 28.42 4.36
C LEU A 129 15.06 29.33 5.58
N SER A 130 14.92 28.78 6.79
CA SER A 130 14.84 29.57 8.03
C SER A 130 16.15 30.29 8.35
N ARG A 131 17.29 29.67 7.99
CA ARG A 131 18.64 30.23 8.20
C ARG A 131 19.13 31.10 7.04
N ALA A 132 18.43 31.08 5.91
CA ALA A 132 18.79 31.87 4.74
C ALA A 132 18.37 33.35 4.91
N PRO A 133 19.13 34.30 4.33
CA PRO A 133 18.74 35.70 4.35
C PRO A 133 17.41 35.93 3.64
N GLU A 134 16.70 36.97 4.08
CA GLU A 134 15.40 37.32 3.52
C GLU A 134 15.52 37.72 2.04
N SER A 135 14.64 37.13 1.21
CA SER A 135 14.52 37.45 -0.21
C SER A 135 13.17 36.94 -0.75
N GLU A 136 12.69 37.55 -1.83
CA GLU A 136 11.45 37.12 -2.50
C GLU A 136 11.51 35.64 -2.94
N ASP A 137 12.66 35.18 -3.44
CA ASP A 137 12.83 33.79 -3.87
C ASP A 137 12.78 32.81 -2.70
N ARG A 138 13.39 33.15 -1.56
CA ARG A 138 13.31 32.37 -0.32
C ARG A 138 11.85 32.26 0.16
N THR A 139 11.13 33.37 0.22
CA THR A 139 9.72 33.42 0.62
C THR A 139 8.83 32.61 -0.34
N ARG A 140 9.05 32.74 -1.64
CA ARG A 140 8.34 31.95 -2.66
C ARG A 140 8.58 30.44 -2.49
N LYS A 141 9.83 30.02 -2.27
CA LYS A 141 10.17 28.62 -2.02
C LYS A 141 9.53 28.10 -0.74
N ALA A 142 9.57 28.88 0.35
CA ALA A 142 8.91 28.51 1.61
C ALA A 142 7.41 28.27 1.41
N LYS A 143 6.70 29.18 0.71
CA LYS A 143 5.28 29.01 0.35
C LYS A 143 5.00 27.73 -0.44
N GLN A 144 5.89 27.37 -1.38
CA GLN A 144 5.74 26.11 -2.14
C GLN A 144 5.93 24.87 -1.27
N LEU A 145 6.90 24.88 -0.36
CA LEU A 145 7.16 23.77 0.56
C LEU A 145 6.00 23.56 1.53
N ILE A 146 5.44 24.64 2.08
CA ILE A 146 4.27 24.57 2.97
C ILE A 146 3.05 24.02 2.24
N LYS A 147 2.82 24.42 0.98
CA LYS A 147 1.74 23.83 0.19
C LYS A 147 1.90 22.30 0.05
N LYS A 148 3.13 21.81 -0.12
CA LYS A 148 3.42 20.36 -0.15
C LYS A 148 3.23 19.72 1.22
N LEU A 149 3.64 20.41 2.29
CA LEU A 149 3.46 19.95 3.67
C LEU A 149 1.97 19.77 3.99
N ASN A 150 1.14 20.78 3.73
CA ASN A 150 -0.31 20.72 3.96
C ASN A 150 -0.97 19.60 3.13
N SER A 151 -0.49 19.38 1.90
CA SER A 151 -0.94 18.26 1.07
C SER A 151 -0.56 16.90 1.67
N ASN A 152 0.60 16.80 2.33
CA ASN A 152 1.04 15.60 3.01
C ASN A 152 0.27 15.38 4.32
N GLU A 153 0.00 16.43 5.09
CA GLU A 153 -0.85 16.39 6.28
C GLU A 153 -2.27 15.89 5.97
N SER A 154 -2.83 16.33 4.83
CA SER A 154 -4.12 15.83 4.35
C SER A 154 -4.10 14.32 4.10
N ARG A 155 -2.97 13.77 3.61
CA ARG A 155 -2.78 12.33 3.42
C ARG A 155 -2.64 11.60 4.75
N ILE A 156 -1.89 12.17 5.70
CA ILE A 156 -1.75 11.64 7.06
C ILE A 156 -3.12 11.54 7.73
N ALA A 157 -3.96 12.57 7.62
CA ALA A 157 -5.32 12.57 8.14
C ALA A 157 -6.21 11.49 7.48
N ALA A 158 -6.09 11.30 6.16
CA ALA A 158 -6.81 10.23 5.47
C ALA A 158 -6.36 8.83 5.94
N LEU A 159 -5.06 8.60 6.10
CA LEU A 159 -4.49 7.35 6.61
C LEU A 159 -4.92 7.08 8.06
N ARG A 160 -4.97 8.12 8.90
CA ARG A 160 -5.51 8.03 10.26
C ARG A 160 -6.95 7.51 10.23
N HIS A 161 -7.82 8.11 9.40
CA HIS A 161 -9.19 7.63 9.24
C HIS A 161 -9.24 6.19 8.74
N MET A 162 -8.37 5.79 7.80
CA MET A 162 -8.30 4.39 7.35
C MET A 162 -7.99 3.44 8.51
N TYR A 163 -7.01 3.74 9.37
CA TYR A 163 -6.69 2.89 10.53
C TYR A 163 -7.82 2.84 11.55
N HIS A 164 -8.49 3.96 11.81
CA HIS A 164 -9.68 4.02 12.64
C HIS A 164 -10.78 3.06 12.14
N THR A 165 -11.07 3.09 10.83
CA THR A 165 -12.15 2.26 10.25
C THR A 165 -11.91 0.76 10.33
N VAL A 166 -10.66 0.33 10.49
CA VAL A 166 -10.29 -1.10 10.64
C VAL A 166 -9.96 -1.48 12.09
N GLY A 167 -10.20 -0.59 13.06
CA GLY A 167 -9.97 -0.83 14.49
C GLY A 167 -8.49 -0.97 14.86
N ARG A 168 -7.59 -0.33 14.10
CA ARG A 168 -6.15 -0.25 14.42
C ARG A 168 -5.86 1.03 15.19
N ASP A 169 -6.39 1.11 16.40
CA ASP A 169 -6.28 2.30 17.26
C ASP A 169 -4.82 2.63 17.61
N ASP A 170 -3.96 1.61 17.67
CA ASP A 170 -2.51 1.75 17.84
C ASP A 170 -1.86 2.54 16.70
N LEU A 171 -2.22 2.21 15.45
CA LEU A 171 -1.74 2.92 14.26
C LEU A 171 -2.44 4.26 14.07
N GLU A 172 -3.73 4.37 14.43
CA GLU A 172 -4.44 5.65 14.45
C GLU A 172 -3.71 6.66 15.35
N GLN A 173 -3.37 6.23 16.58
CA GLN A 173 -2.67 7.06 17.55
C GLN A 173 -1.29 7.47 17.03
N LEU A 174 -0.56 6.56 16.37
CA LEU A 174 0.70 6.91 15.73
C LEU A 174 0.50 7.92 14.59
N MET A 175 -0.54 7.83 13.78
CA MET A 175 -0.80 8.85 12.77
C MET A 175 -1.13 10.22 13.40
N PHE A 176 -1.78 10.24 14.56
CA PHE A 176 -1.98 11.47 15.34
C PHE A 176 -0.65 12.06 15.85
N GLU A 177 0.21 11.23 16.45
CA GLU A 177 1.57 11.64 16.85
C GLU A 177 2.35 12.20 15.66
N LEU A 178 2.23 11.58 14.47
CA LEU A 178 2.89 12.07 13.27
C LEU A 178 2.37 13.45 12.88
N SER A 179 1.05 13.67 12.90
CA SER A 179 0.46 14.98 12.65
C SER A 179 1.05 16.02 13.58
N ASP A 180 1.06 15.78 14.89
CA ASP A 180 1.60 16.71 15.89
C ASP A 180 3.09 17.02 15.65
N LEU A 181 3.90 16.01 15.33
CA LEU A 181 5.33 16.20 15.02
C LEU A 181 5.57 17.01 13.75
N THR A 182 4.57 17.10 12.87
CA THR A 182 4.67 17.79 11.58
C THR A 182 3.97 19.14 11.57
N MET A 183 3.11 19.36 12.57
CA MET A 183 2.37 20.58 12.80
C MET A 183 3.20 21.52 13.66
N GLU A 184 3.92 22.47 13.04
CA GLU A 184 4.59 23.54 13.79
C GLU A 184 4.34 24.94 13.21
N GLU A 185 4.07 25.86 14.15
CA GLU A 185 3.71 27.28 13.95
C GLU A 185 4.76 28.07 13.16
N HIS A 186 6.03 27.65 13.21
CA HIS A 186 7.14 28.30 12.52
C HIS A 186 7.01 28.29 10.99
N SER A 187 6.23 27.38 10.41
CA SER A 187 5.95 27.37 8.96
C SER A 187 5.32 28.69 8.48
N THR A 188 4.43 29.29 9.27
CA THR A 188 3.80 30.58 8.94
C THR A 188 4.83 31.70 8.93
N ALA A 189 5.68 31.80 9.96
CA ALA A 189 6.77 32.77 10.08
C ALA A 189 7.79 32.72 8.93
N LEU A 190 8.04 31.52 8.39
CA LEU A 190 8.93 31.33 7.25
C LEU A 190 8.32 31.78 5.91
N SER A 191 6.99 31.80 5.82
CA SER A 191 6.24 32.10 4.61
C SER A 191 5.79 33.55 4.50
N ASP A 192 5.56 34.18 5.65
CA ASP A 192 5.13 35.57 5.78
C ASP A 192 5.75 36.16 7.06
N PRO A 193 7.04 36.52 7.01
CA PRO A 193 7.75 37.04 8.18
C PRO A 193 7.11 38.32 8.73
N ASP A 194 6.61 39.19 7.85
CA ASP A 194 5.97 40.45 8.23
C ASP A 194 4.61 40.22 8.89
N GLY A 195 3.75 39.38 8.28
CA GLY A 195 2.46 39.01 8.87
C GLY A 195 2.61 38.31 10.22
N TRP A 196 3.65 37.47 10.37
CA TRP A 196 3.96 36.83 11.66
C TRP A 196 4.44 37.84 12.71
N LYS A 197 5.28 38.80 12.31
CA LYS A 197 5.73 39.88 13.19
C LYS A 197 4.55 40.74 13.67
N GLU A 198 3.59 41.03 12.80
CA GLU A 198 2.35 41.73 13.14
C GLU A 198 1.50 40.90 14.12
N ALA A 199 1.32 39.61 13.87
CA ALA A 199 0.59 38.71 14.76
C ALA A 199 1.21 38.65 16.17
N LEU A 200 2.54 38.56 16.26
CA LEU A 200 3.26 38.57 17.53
C LEU A 200 3.11 39.91 18.28
N GLN A 201 3.16 41.04 17.57
CA GLN A 201 2.90 42.35 18.16
C GLN A 201 1.49 42.45 18.75
N ILE A 202 0.48 41.94 18.05
CA ILE A 202 -0.90 41.88 18.54
C ILE A 202 -0.99 41.00 19.79
N ALA A 203 -0.25 39.89 19.84
CA ALA A 203 -0.21 38.99 20.98
C ALA A 203 0.66 39.48 22.16
N GLY A 204 1.32 40.64 22.04
CA GLY A 204 2.25 41.14 23.06
C GLY A 204 3.53 40.30 23.20
N GLN A 205 3.89 39.54 22.16
CA GLN A 205 5.06 38.67 22.12
C GLN A 205 6.13 39.25 21.19
N THR A 206 7.38 38.85 21.42
CA THR A 206 8.52 39.22 20.57
C THR A 206 9.14 37.97 19.97
N HIS A 207 9.47 38.00 18.68
CA HIS A 207 10.22 36.92 18.05
C HIS A 207 11.70 37.04 18.42
N ASP A 208 12.22 35.99 19.04
CA ASP A 208 13.64 35.73 19.31
C ASP A 208 14.46 35.35 18.06
N GLY A 209 13.82 35.15 16.91
CA GLY A 209 14.46 34.74 15.67
C GLY A 209 15.02 33.32 15.70
N GLU A 210 14.51 32.45 16.58
CA GLU A 210 14.99 31.07 16.63
C GLU A 210 14.79 30.37 15.27
N SER A 211 15.88 29.80 14.77
CA SER A 211 15.86 29.09 13.50
C SER A 211 15.06 27.81 13.64
N TYR A 212 14.11 27.58 12.74
CA TYR A 212 13.40 26.31 12.68
C TYR A 212 14.36 25.12 12.55
N PHE A 213 14.12 24.06 13.33
CA PHE A 213 14.86 22.80 13.29
C PHE A 213 13.94 21.65 12.90
N ALA A 214 14.38 20.80 11.98
CA ALA A 214 13.60 19.65 11.58
C ALA A 214 13.57 18.60 12.71
N PRO A 215 12.40 17.97 13.00
CA PRO A 215 12.24 17.02 14.09
C PRO A 215 12.78 15.61 13.74
N THR A 216 14.00 15.53 13.20
CA THR A 216 14.63 14.30 12.67
C THR A 216 14.62 13.16 13.67
N LYS A 217 15.00 13.42 14.93
CA LYS A 217 15.05 12.39 15.98
C LYS A 217 13.66 11.87 16.33
N ALA A 218 12.68 12.76 16.46
CA ALA A 218 11.31 12.41 16.81
C ALA A 218 10.64 11.60 15.69
N ILE A 219 10.78 12.02 14.42
CA ILE A 219 10.26 11.27 13.27
C ILE A 219 10.96 9.91 13.15
N THR A 220 12.26 9.82 13.43
CA THR A 220 12.96 8.53 13.43
C THR A 220 12.42 7.59 14.51
N GLN A 221 12.22 8.08 15.72
CA GLN A 221 11.60 7.33 16.81
C GLN A 221 10.18 6.89 16.46
N TRP A 222 9.40 7.77 15.85
CA TRP A 222 8.07 7.46 15.35
C TRP A 222 8.11 6.31 14.34
N ARG A 223 9.05 6.32 13.38
CA ARG A 223 9.18 5.24 12.38
C ARG A 223 9.47 3.89 13.03
N VAL A 224 10.31 3.86 14.06
CA VAL A 224 10.60 2.63 14.82
C VAL A 224 9.32 2.09 15.45
N LYS A 225 8.60 2.93 16.21
CA LYS A 225 7.32 2.54 16.83
C LYS A 225 6.30 2.05 15.78
N PHE A 226 6.22 2.72 14.64
CA PHE A 226 5.29 2.36 13.56
C PHE A 226 5.64 1.00 12.95
N ILE A 227 6.92 0.73 12.67
CA ILE A 227 7.37 -0.56 12.15
C ILE A 227 7.11 -1.69 13.15
N GLU A 228 7.32 -1.44 14.44
CA GLU A 228 7.00 -2.41 15.50
C GLU A 228 5.49 -2.70 15.55
N ALA A 229 4.64 -1.68 15.49
CA ALA A 229 3.19 -1.82 15.54
C ALA A 229 2.59 -2.56 14.32
N ILE A 230 3.16 -2.41 13.12
CA ILE A 230 2.69 -3.18 11.96
C ILE A 230 3.14 -4.65 12.00
N GLN A 231 4.20 -4.97 12.76
CA GLN A 231 4.73 -6.33 12.92
C GLN A 231 4.09 -7.11 14.07
N SER A 232 3.47 -6.45 15.04
CA SER A 232 2.80 -7.08 16.18
C SER A 232 1.45 -7.74 15.83
N LYS A 233 1.27 -8.16 14.57
CA LYS A 233 0.02 -8.66 13.99
C LYS A 233 0.00 -10.17 13.86
#